data_AF-T1G3J2-F1
#
_entry.id   AF-T1G3J2-F1
#
_cell.length_a   1.000
_cell.length_b   1.000
_cell.length_c   1.000
_cell.angle_alpha   90.00
_cell.angle_beta   90.00
_cell.angle_gamma   90.00
#
_symmetry.space_group_name_H-M   'P 1'
#
loop_
_entity.id
_entity.type
_entity.pdbx_description
1 polymer ?
#
loop_
_entity_poly.entity_id
_entity_poly.type
_entity_poly.pdbx_seq_one_letter_code
_entity_poly.pdbx_strand_id
1 'polypeptide(L)'
;MEKFFANTNNNNNNNNNNNNNNNNNNDGDGGGDDLGKRSILIFHCEFSSERAPKLMRFLRNFDRTENQSRYPKLFYPELYLLEGGYSLFYRHHPHHCDPPNYVTMLDPAYVTQLMTSQAKCRSIEDEISKNMLRRRVTGNAN
;
A
#
# COMPACT_ATOMS: atom_id res chain seq x y z
N MET A 1 6.34 0.54 -27.19
CA MET A 1 6.01 -0.83 -27.64
C MET A 1 6.45 -1.78 -26.55
N GLU A 2 5.46 -2.43 -25.94
CA GLU A 2 5.50 -3.72 -25.25
C GLU A 2 6.75 -4.11 -24.46
N LYS A 3 6.61 -4.15 -23.13
CA LYS A 3 7.13 -5.26 -22.32
C LYS A 3 6.12 -5.61 -21.22
N PHE A 4 5.02 -6.23 -21.62
CA PHE A 4 4.42 -7.28 -20.79
C PHE A 4 5.27 -8.53 -21.01
N PHE A 5 5.72 -9.19 -19.95
CA PHE A 5 5.40 -10.59 -19.67
C PHE A 5 5.93 -10.98 -18.29
N ALA A 6 5.10 -11.78 -17.61
CA ALA A 6 5.30 -12.37 -16.31
C ALA A 6 6.57 -13.23 -16.20
N ASN A 7 7.06 -13.44 -14.97
CA ASN A 7 7.85 -14.62 -14.65
C ASN A 7 7.17 -15.38 -13.51
N THR A 8 6.42 -16.44 -13.88
CA THR A 8 5.97 -17.49 -12.97
C THR A 8 7.02 -18.59 -13.00
N ASN A 9 7.87 -18.67 -11.97
CA ASN A 9 8.74 -19.82 -11.77
C ASN A 9 7.88 -20.99 -11.25
N ASN A 10 7.48 -21.87 -12.17
CA ASN A 10 6.90 -23.16 -11.86
C ASN A 10 8.01 -24.22 -12.03
N ASN A 11 8.49 -24.78 -10.92
CA ASN A 11 9.36 -25.93 -10.95
C ASN A 11 9.14 -26.76 -9.68
N ASN A 12 8.55 -27.95 -9.80
CA ASN A 12 9.26 -29.17 -9.39
C ASN A 12 8.53 -30.46 -9.76
N ASN A 13 9.37 -31.37 -10.27
CA ASN A 13 9.13 -32.77 -10.58
C ASN A 13 8.87 -33.63 -9.32
N ASN A 14 8.09 -34.69 -9.53
CA ASN A 14 7.93 -35.87 -8.67
C ASN A 14 9.26 -36.64 -8.46
N ASN A 15 9.53 -37.10 -7.23
CA ASN A 15 9.65 -38.54 -6.92
C ASN A 15 10.01 -38.86 -5.44
N ASN A 16 9.16 -39.73 -4.85
CA ASN A 16 9.39 -40.89 -3.98
C ASN A 16 10.15 -40.85 -2.62
N ASN A 17 9.39 -41.33 -1.63
CA ASN A 17 9.64 -42.37 -0.62
C ASN A 17 10.46 -42.12 0.68
N ASN A 18 9.71 -42.39 1.76
CA ASN A 18 10.03 -43.13 2.98
C ASN A 18 10.84 -42.52 4.15
N ASN A 19 10.12 -42.53 5.28
CA ASN A 19 10.48 -43.01 6.61
C ASN A 19 11.00 -42.07 7.71
N ASN A 20 10.25 -42.19 8.81
CA ASN A 20 10.62 -42.19 10.22
C ASN A 20 10.78 -40.86 10.98
N ASN A 21 9.82 -40.69 11.90
CA ASN A 21 9.98 -40.34 13.32
C ASN A 21 11.29 -39.67 13.74
N ASN A 22 11.18 -38.48 14.33
CA ASN A 22 11.43 -38.37 15.77
C ASN A 22 10.89 -37.05 16.34
N ASN A 23 10.21 -37.19 17.49
CA ASN A 23 9.97 -36.13 18.45
C ASN A 23 11.28 -35.40 18.76
N ASN A 24 11.21 -34.08 18.92
CA ASN A 24 11.91 -33.38 19.99
C ASN A 24 11.19 -32.07 20.30
N ASN A 25 10.63 -32.03 21.51
CA ASN A 25 10.28 -30.80 22.20
C ASN A 25 11.54 -29.93 22.32
N ASN A 26 11.41 -28.64 22.03
CA ASN A 26 12.28 -27.62 22.60
C ASN A 26 11.44 -26.39 22.87
N ASP A 27 11.25 -26.12 24.16
CA ASP A 27 10.84 -24.84 24.72
C ASP A 27 11.81 -23.74 24.26
N GLY A 28 11.26 -22.61 23.86
CA GLY A 28 12.03 -21.47 23.38
C GLY A 28 11.16 -20.24 23.21
N ASP A 29 10.93 -19.56 24.34
CA ASP A 29 10.59 -18.14 24.38
C ASP A 29 11.55 -17.35 23.46
N GLY A 30 10.98 -16.52 22.58
CA GLY A 30 11.74 -15.82 21.56
C GLY A 30 10.82 -14.99 20.69
N GLY A 31 10.56 -13.76 21.10
CA GLY A 31 9.93 -12.74 20.27
C GLY A 31 10.67 -12.61 18.95
N GLY A 32 10.11 -13.20 17.90
CA GLY A 32 10.62 -13.13 16.54
C GLY A 32 10.50 -11.71 16.01
N ASP A 33 11.54 -10.94 16.23
CA ASP A 33 11.95 -9.86 15.35
C ASP A 33 12.00 -10.40 13.91
N ASP A 34 10.97 -10.02 13.13
CA ASP A 34 10.81 -10.24 11.70
C ASP A 34 11.92 -9.52 10.90
N LEU A 35 13.17 -9.93 11.11
CA LEU A 35 14.39 -9.38 10.53
C LEU A 35 14.61 -9.84 9.09
N GLY A 36 13.54 -10.11 8.31
CA GLY A 36 13.72 -10.63 6.96
C GLY A 36 12.55 -10.56 6.00
N LYS A 37 11.31 -10.33 6.43
CA LYS A 37 10.20 -10.22 5.47
C LYS A 37 10.15 -8.84 4.86
N ARG A 38 10.46 -8.78 3.56
CA ARG A 38 10.31 -7.56 2.76
C ARG A 38 8.83 -7.24 2.63
N SER A 39 8.42 -6.13 3.23
CA SER A 39 7.07 -5.59 3.08
C SER A 39 7.02 -4.62 1.91
N ILE A 40 6.09 -4.84 0.99
CA ILE A 40 5.89 -4.03 -0.22
C ILE A 40 4.50 -3.40 -0.17
N LEU A 41 4.40 -2.11 -0.44
CA LEU A 41 3.12 -1.42 -0.61
C LEU A 41 2.89 -1.04 -2.07
N ILE A 42 1.74 -1.45 -2.61
CA ILE A 42 1.31 -1.09 -3.95
C ILE A 42 0.13 -0.12 -3.83
N PHE A 43 0.28 1.06 -4.41
CA PHE A 43 -0.78 2.06 -4.48
C PHE A 43 -1.48 1.98 -5.83
N HIS A 44 -2.79 2.13 -5.81
CA HIS A 44 -3.58 2.28 -7.02
C HIS A 44 -4.84 3.11 -6.74
N CYS A 45 -5.44 3.63 -7.79
CA CYS A 45 -6.82 4.11 -7.74
C CYS A 45 -7.55 3.63 -9.00
N GLU A 46 -8.52 4.37 -9.51
CA GLU A 46 -9.19 3.98 -10.75
C GLU A 46 -8.24 3.99 -11.95
N PHE A 47 -7.46 5.07 -12.12
CA PHE A 47 -6.52 5.26 -13.22
C PHE A 47 -5.06 5.41 -12.76
N SER A 48 -4.82 5.46 -11.44
CA SER A 48 -3.51 5.73 -10.83
C SER A 48 -2.80 7.02 -11.26
N SER A 49 -3.52 7.99 -11.83
CA SER A 49 -2.95 9.26 -12.29
C SER A 49 -2.82 10.33 -11.19
N GLU A 50 -3.81 10.43 -10.30
CA GLU A 50 -3.90 11.53 -9.33
C GLU A 50 -3.90 11.04 -7.88
N ARG A 51 -4.97 10.34 -7.47
CA ARG A 51 -5.20 9.96 -6.07
C ARG A 51 -4.08 9.08 -5.49
N ALA A 52 -3.68 8.04 -6.23
CA ALA A 52 -2.67 7.09 -5.76
C ALA A 52 -1.25 7.71 -5.69
N PRO A 53 -0.77 8.45 -6.72
CA PRO A 53 0.50 9.17 -6.61
C PRO A 53 0.52 10.21 -5.48
N LYS A 54 -0.59 10.94 -5.27
CA LYS A 54 -0.71 11.91 -4.15
C LYS A 54 -0.52 11.21 -2.80
N LEU A 55 -1.20 10.08 -2.60
CA LEU A 55 -1.10 9.30 -1.35
C LEU A 55 0.29 8.68 -1.15
N MET A 56 0.88 8.09 -2.19
CA MET A 56 2.21 7.51 -2.13
C MET A 56 3.26 8.55 -1.71
N ARG A 57 3.25 9.74 -2.33
CA ARG A 57 4.15 10.84 -1.98
C ARG A 57 3.93 11.31 -0.55
N PHE A 58 2.67 11.46 -0.15
CA PHE A 58 2.31 11.82 1.22
C PHE A 58 2.89 10.83 2.25
N LEU A 59 2.69 9.53 2.05
CA LEU A 59 3.21 8.50 2.95
C LEU A 59 4.73 8.56 3.03
N ARG A 60 5.42 8.69 1.89
CA ARG A 60 6.88 8.73 1.88
C ARG A 60 7.42 9.97 2.62
N ASN A 61 6.79 11.13 2.44
CA ASN A 61 7.18 12.35 3.15
C ASN A 61 6.96 12.23 4.66
N PHE A 62 5.83 11.63 5.05
CA PHE A 62 5.54 11.32 6.45
C PHE A 62 6.59 10.36 7.04
N ASP A 63 6.85 9.22 6.40
CA ASP A 63 7.85 8.22 6.84
C ASP A 63 9.25 8.85 6.99
N ARG A 64 9.64 9.73 6.07
CA ARG A 64 10.90 10.48 6.15
C ARG A 64 10.95 11.50 7.28
N THR A 65 9.82 12.14 7.59
CA THR A 65 9.73 13.11 8.69
C THR A 65 9.86 12.40 10.03
N GLU A 66 9.16 11.28 10.21
CA GLU A 66 9.23 10.48 11.43
C GLU A 66 10.61 9.81 11.64
N ASN A 67 11.29 9.43 10.55
CA ASN A 67 12.63 8.83 10.61
C ASN A 67 13.77 9.84 10.39
N GLN A 68 13.54 11.14 10.56
CA GLN A 68 14.55 12.17 10.30
C GLN A 68 15.84 11.96 11.12
N SER A 69 15.72 11.56 12.39
CA SER A 69 16.87 11.29 13.28
C SER A 69 17.57 9.95 13.01
N ARG A 70 16.96 9.07 12.21
CA ARG A 70 17.42 7.70 11.94
C ARG A 70 17.72 7.49 10.45
N TYR A 71 17.96 8.58 9.72
CA TYR A 71 18.26 8.52 8.30
C TYR A 71 19.44 7.55 8.04
N PRO A 72 19.35 6.63 7.07
CA PRO A 72 18.38 6.56 5.97
C PRO A 72 17.16 5.64 6.20
N LYS A 73 16.89 5.20 7.43
CA LYS A 73 15.82 4.23 7.75
C LYS A 73 14.45 4.67 7.23
N LEU A 74 13.66 3.69 6.78
CA LEU A 74 12.26 3.81 6.39
C LEU A 74 11.47 2.69 7.04
N PHE A 75 10.21 2.97 7.38
CA PHE A 75 9.26 1.91 7.71
C PHE A 75 8.76 1.20 6.44
N TYR A 76 8.59 1.95 5.34
CA TYR A 76 8.11 1.42 4.07
C TYR A 76 9.14 1.68 2.96
N PRO A 77 10.22 0.87 2.90
CA PRO A 77 11.30 1.06 1.95
C PRO A 77 10.84 0.88 0.49
N GLU A 78 9.95 -0.08 0.23
CA GLU A 78 9.51 -0.47 -1.11
C GLU A 78 8.05 -0.05 -1.36
N LEU A 79 7.87 0.97 -2.22
CA LEU A 79 6.56 1.47 -2.65
C LEU A 79 6.45 1.40 -4.18
N TYR A 80 5.33 0.90 -4.69
CA TYR A 80 5.04 0.82 -6.13
C TYR A 80 3.69 1.44 -6.47
N LEU A 81 3.55 1.91 -7.70
CA LEU A 81 2.31 2.42 -8.25
C LEU A 81 1.84 1.44 -9.33
N LEU A 82 0.60 0.96 -9.23
CA LEU A 82 0.01 0.14 -10.29
C LEU A 82 -0.37 1.02 -11.48
N GLU A 83 0.39 0.93 -12.56
CA GLU A 83 0.16 1.70 -13.78
C GLU A 83 -1.22 1.38 -14.40
N GLY A 84 -1.93 2.41 -14.88
CA GLY A 84 -3.28 2.28 -15.42
C GLY A 84 -4.39 2.03 -14.40
N GLY A 85 -4.02 1.79 -13.14
CA GLY A 85 -4.94 1.60 -12.02
C GLY A 85 -5.87 0.40 -12.17
N TYR A 86 -6.94 0.42 -11.38
CA TYR A 86 -7.92 -0.65 -11.35
C TYR A 86 -8.65 -0.80 -12.70
N SER A 87 -8.86 0.29 -13.44
CA SER A 87 -9.50 0.27 -14.74
C SER A 87 -8.76 -0.62 -15.75
N LEU A 88 -7.43 -0.48 -15.82
CA LEU A 88 -6.60 -1.31 -16.69
C LEU A 88 -6.42 -2.73 -16.11
N PHE A 89 -6.22 -2.84 -14.79
CA PHE A 89 -6.06 -4.11 -14.12
C PHE A 89 -7.27 -5.03 -14.32
N TYR A 90 -8.48 -4.52 -14.07
CA TYR A 90 -9.72 -5.28 -14.24
C TYR A 90 -9.93 -5.75 -15.68
N ARG A 91 -9.56 -4.92 -16.67
CA ARG A 91 -9.64 -5.28 -18.09
C ARG A 91 -8.81 -6.51 -18.44
N HIS A 92 -7.63 -6.65 -17.84
CA HIS A 92 -6.69 -7.74 -18.15
C HIS A 92 -6.81 -8.94 -17.19
N HIS A 93 -7.20 -8.71 -15.95
CA HIS A 93 -7.17 -9.70 -14.87
C HIS A 93 -8.45 -9.73 -14.03
N PRO A 94 -9.66 -9.82 -14.63
CA PRO A 94 -10.92 -9.74 -13.87
C PRO A 94 -11.11 -10.88 -12.86
N HIS A 95 -10.46 -12.03 -13.08
CA HIS A 95 -10.49 -13.19 -12.18
C HIS A 95 -9.69 -12.99 -10.89
N HIS A 96 -8.85 -11.95 -10.83
CA HIS A 96 -8.15 -11.56 -9.60
C HIS A 96 -8.91 -10.48 -8.81
N CYS A 97 -10.15 -10.15 -9.21
CA CYS A 97 -10.98 -9.15 -8.56
C CYS A 97 -12.16 -9.83 -7.84
N ASP A 98 -12.44 -9.37 -6.62
CA ASP A 98 -13.58 -9.85 -5.82
C ASP A 98 -14.36 -8.67 -5.23
N PRO A 99 -15.63 -8.45 -5.64
CA PRO A 99 -16.33 -9.15 -6.73
C PRO A 99 -15.67 -8.86 -8.09
N PRO A 100 -15.87 -9.72 -9.12
CA PRO A 100 -15.41 -9.47 -10.49
C PRO A 100 -16.28 -8.40 -11.15
N ASN A 101 -16.15 -7.15 -10.68
CA ASN A 101 -16.87 -5.99 -11.16
C ASN A 101 -15.96 -4.75 -11.16
N TYR A 102 -16.31 -3.79 -12.01
CA TYR A 102 -15.68 -2.48 -12.06
C TYR A 102 -16.72 -1.37 -11.95
N VAL A 103 -16.65 -0.64 -10.84
CA VAL A 103 -17.47 0.55 -10.57
C VAL A 103 -16.59 1.78 -10.72
N THR A 104 -17.04 2.72 -11.56
CA THR A 104 -16.29 3.97 -11.80
C THR A 104 -16.51 4.96 -10.66
N MET A 105 -15.60 5.91 -10.48
CA MET A 105 -15.77 6.93 -9.44
C MET A 105 -17.01 7.82 -9.66
N LEU A 106 -17.41 8.03 -10.92
CA LEU A 106 -18.55 8.88 -11.30
C LEU A 106 -19.82 8.07 -11.59
N ASP A 107 -19.89 6.84 -11.09
CA ASP A 107 -21.06 6.00 -11.29
C ASP A 107 -22.31 6.69 -10.69
N PRO A 108 -23.40 6.86 -11.49
CA PRO A 108 -24.61 7.53 -11.06
C PRO A 108 -25.24 6.94 -9.79
N ALA A 109 -25.09 5.64 -9.56
CA ALA A 109 -25.63 4.98 -8.37
C ALA A 109 -24.93 5.41 -7.07
N TYR A 110 -23.74 6.02 -7.16
CA TYR A 110 -22.88 6.34 -6.02
C TYR A 110 -22.60 7.83 -5.82
N VAL A 111 -23.30 8.72 -6.53
CA VAL A 111 -23.09 10.18 -6.48
C VAL A 111 -23.16 10.73 -5.05
N THR A 112 -24.12 10.30 -4.24
CA THR A 112 -24.24 10.75 -2.84
C THR A 112 -23.00 10.39 -2.02
N GLN A 113 -22.48 9.17 -2.18
CA GLN A 113 -21.28 8.72 -1.48
C GLN A 113 -20.03 9.50 -1.94
N LEU A 114 -19.94 9.78 -3.24
CA LEU A 114 -18.88 10.63 -3.79
C LEU A 114 -18.92 12.03 -3.15
N MET A 115 -20.09 12.67 -3.07
CA MET A 115 -20.23 14.00 -2.46
C MET A 115 -19.83 14.00 -0.99
N THR A 116 -20.29 13.01 -0.21
CA THR A 116 -19.95 12.89 1.21
C THR A 116 -18.45 12.65 1.42
N SER A 117 -17.84 11.76 0.64
CA SER A 117 -16.40 11.47 0.77
C SER A 117 -15.55 12.69 0.42
N GLN A 118 -15.90 13.43 -0.63
CA GLN A 118 -15.22 14.66 -0.99
C GLN A 118 -15.37 15.76 0.08
N ALA A 119 -16.56 15.92 0.67
CA ALA A 119 -16.76 16.89 1.74
C ALA A 119 -15.89 16.56 2.96
N LYS A 120 -15.80 15.28 3.31
CA LYS A 120 -14.93 14.80 4.40
C LYS A 120 -13.45 15.03 4.09
N CYS A 121 -12.99 14.76 2.86
CA CYS A 121 -11.60 15.01 2.48
C CYS A 121 -11.25 16.49 2.61
N ARG A 122 -12.13 17.39 2.17
CA ARG A 122 -11.93 18.84 2.32
C ARG A 122 -11.84 19.27 3.78
N SER A 123 -12.72 18.78 4.65
CA SER A 123 -12.67 19.14 6.07
C SER A 123 -11.38 18.67 6.75
N ILE A 124 -10.87 17.49 6.35
CA ILE A 124 -9.58 16.97 6.86
C ILE A 124 -8.42 17.83 6.34
N GLU A 125 -8.41 18.20 5.06
CA GLU A 125 -7.38 19.08 4.49
C GLU A 125 -7.37 20.46 5.17
N ASP A 126 -8.55 21.01 5.50
CA ASP A 126 -8.68 22.27 6.25
C ASP A 126 -8.15 22.14 7.67
N GLU A 127 -8.43 21.03 8.36
CA GLU A 127 -7.95 20.78 9.72
C GLU A 127 -6.42 20.63 9.75
N ILE A 128 -5.85 19.85 8.81
CA ILE A 128 -4.40 19.72 8.65
C ILE A 128 -3.77 21.09 8.40
N SER A 129 -4.35 21.90 7.52
CA SER A 129 -3.85 23.23 7.20
C SER A 129 -3.88 24.17 8.42
N LYS A 130 -4.96 24.17 9.19
CA LYS A 130 -5.08 24.94 10.44
C LYS A 130 -4.07 24.47 11.50
N ASN A 131 -3.88 23.17 11.65
CA ASN A 131 -2.93 22.60 12.60
C ASN A 131 -1.48 22.94 12.23
N MET A 132 -1.12 22.88 10.94
CA MET A 132 0.17 23.32 10.43
C MET A 132 0.41 24.82 10.69
N LEU A 133 -0.63 25.65 10.52
CA LEU A 133 -0.55 27.09 10.81
C LEU A 133 -0.36 27.36 12.30
N ARG A 134 -1.11 26.65 13.16
CA ARG A 134 -0.96 26.74 14.63
C ARG A 134 0.43 26.36 15.11
N ARG A 135 1.01 25.28 14.58
CA ARG A 135 2.38 24.85 14.94
C ARG A 135 3.46 25.87 14.58
N ARG A 136 3.24 26.72 13.56
CA ARG A 136 4.17 27.82 13.24
C ARG A 136 4.07 29.00 14.21
N VAL A 137 2.89 29.29 14.74
CA VAL A 137 2.66 30.41 15.66
C VAL A 137 3.22 30.13 17.06
N THR A 138 3.19 28.87 17.52
CA THR A 138 3.68 28.48 18.85
C THR A 138 5.19 28.18 18.90
N GLY A 139 5.93 28.37 17.80
CA GLY A 139 7.37 28.08 17.70
C GLY A 139 8.30 29.27 17.98
N ASN A 140 7.80 30.40 18.48
CA ASN A 140 8.60 31.57 18.82
C ASN A 140 8.34 32.01 20.27
N ALA A 141 8.81 31.19 21.22
CA ALA A 141 8.97 31.58 22.62
C ALA A 141 10.06 30.72 23.26
N ASN A 142 11.23 31.36 23.41
CA ASN A 142 12.41 31.07 24.26
C ASN A 142 13.71 31.01 23.46
#